data_AF-A0A917AKF0-F1
#
_entry.id   AF-A0A917AKF0-F1
#
_cell.length_a   1.000
_cell.length_b   1.000
_cell.length_c   1.000
_cell.angle_alpha   90.00
_cell.angle_beta   90.00
_cell.angle_gamma   90.00
#
_symmetry.space_group_name_H-M   'P 1'
#
loop_
_entity.id
_entity.type
_entity.pdbx_description
1 polymer ?
#
loop_
_entity_poly.entity_id
_entity_poly.type
_entity_poly.pdbx_seq_one_letter_code
_entity_poly.pdbx_strand_id
1 'polypeptide(L)' 'MTDTLTLTPNIDSPDDFYAELIATHDGLSKDDSDALNARLVLVLANHIGNREILSQALAAAALKQE' A
#
# COMPACT_ATOMS: atom_id res chain seq x y z
N MET A 1 0.35 -4.33 24.07
CA MET A 1 1.50 -4.72 23.23
C MET A 1 1.45 -3.79 22.04
N THR A 2 2.55 -3.12 21.69
CA THR A 2 2.57 -2.16 20.59
C THR A 2 2.78 -2.94 19.30
N ASP A 3 1.80 -2.95 18.41
CA ASP A 3 1.94 -3.54 17.08
C ASP A 3 2.99 -2.76 16.27
N THR A 4 3.85 -3.49 15.57
CA THR A 4 4.96 -2.92 14.77
C THR A 4 4.70 -3.16 13.29
N LEU A 5 4.93 -2.14 12.46
CA LEU A 5 4.80 -2.23 11.02
C LEU A 5 5.80 -3.25 10.43
N THR A 6 5.31 -4.17 9.60
CA THR A 6 6.15 -5.08 8.82
C THR A 6 6.59 -4.40 7.53
N LEU A 7 7.92 -4.23 7.35
CA LEU A 7 8.54 -3.65 6.15
C LEU A 7 9.20 -4.69 5.23
N THR A 8 9.23 -5.95 5.66
CA THR A 8 9.72 -7.08 4.86
C THR A 8 8.55 -7.73 4.10
N PRO A 9 8.82 -8.51 3.03
CA PRO A 9 7.78 -9.29 2.37
C PRO A 9 6.99 -10.13 3.38
N ASN A 10 5.65 -10.03 3.33
CA ASN A 10 4.73 -10.65 4.28
C ASN A 10 3.53 -11.32 3.60
N ILE A 11 3.66 -11.60 2.30
CA ILE A 11 2.67 -12.34 1.51
C ILE A 11 3.41 -13.42 0.72
N ASP A 12 2.70 -14.50 0.42
CA ASP A 12 3.18 -15.49 -0.55
C ASP A 12 3.22 -14.87 -1.94
N SER A 13 4.22 -15.23 -2.74
CA SER A 13 4.41 -14.77 -4.12
C SER A 13 4.24 -13.25 -4.33
N PRO A 14 5.13 -12.42 -3.76
CA PRO A 14 5.05 -10.96 -3.91
C PRO A 14 5.09 -10.49 -5.39
N ASP A 15 5.78 -11.25 -6.25
CA ASP A 15 5.88 -10.95 -7.68
C ASP A 15 4.54 -11.13 -8.41
N ASP A 16 3.77 -12.16 -8.05
CA ASP A 16 2.45 -12.41 -8.65
C ASP A 16 1.48 -11.28 -8.32
N PHE A 17 1.42 -10.88 -7.04
CA PHE A 17 0.61 -9.74 -6.62
C PHE A 17 1.05 -8.43 -7.32
N TYR A 18 2.36 -8.22 -7.48
CA TYR A 18 2.86 -7.04 -8.19
C TYR A 18 2.42 -7.04 -9.66
N ALA A 19 2.44 -8.20 -10.33
CA ALA A 19 1.95 -8.32 -11.70
C ALA A 19 0.44 -8.01 -11.81
N GLU A 20 -0.38 -8.51 -10.86
CA GLU A 20 -1.81 -8.20 -10.79
C GLU A 20 -2.07 -6.70 -10.57
N LEU A 21 -1.30 -6.07 -9.68
CA LEU A 21 -1.38 -4.64 -9.44
C LEU A 21 -1.12 -3.85 -10.73
N ILE A 22 0.00 -4.12 -11.41
CA ILE A 22 0.35 -3.44 -12.67
C ILE A 22 -0.71 -3.67 -13.75
N ALA A 23 -1.21 -4.90 -13.91
CA ALA A 23 -2.26 -5.21 -14.86
C ALA A 23 -3.55 -4.43 -14.58
N THR A 24 -3.85 -4.12 -13.31
CA THR A 24 -5.02 -3.31 -12.93
C THR A 24 -4.88 -1.84 -13.36
N HIS A 25 -3.65 -1.36 -13.53
CA HIS A 25 -3.38 -0.01 -14.05
C HIS A 25 -3.34 0.06 -15.59
N ASP A 26 -3.34 -1.08 -16.29
CA ASP A 26 -3.24 -1.11 -17.75
C ASP A 26 -4.44 -0.39 -18.41
N GLY A 27 -4.15 0.51 -19.33
CA GLY A 27 -5.16 1.33 -20.02
C GLY A 27 -5.74 2.50 -19.21
N LEU A 28 -5.36 2.70 -17.95
CA LEU A 28 -5.79 3.85 -17.17
C LEU A 28 -5.00 5.11 -17.52
N SER A 29 -5.67 6.26 -17.44
CA SER A 29 -4.98 7.55 -17.41
C SER A 29 -4.20 7.70 -16.10
N LYS A 30 -3.29 8.67 -16.04
CA LYS A 30 -2.55 8.98 -14.80
C LYS A 30 -3.50 9.31 -13.65
N ASP A 31 -4.52 10.12 -13.90
CA ASP A 31 -5.47 10.56 -12.89
C ASP A 31 -6.33 9.39 -12.39
N ASP A 32 -6.75 8.49 -13.30
CA ASP A 32 -7.50 7.29 -12.93
C ASP A 32 -6.66 6.29 -12.14
N SER A 33 -5.38 6.16 -12.51
CA SER A 33 -4.37 5.37 -11.80
C SER A 33 -4.15 5.90 -10.38
N ASP A 34 -4.02 7.23 -10.21
CA ASP A 34 -3.88 7.86 -8.90
C ASP A 34 -5.15 7.67 -8.05
N ALA A 35 -6.34 7.80 -8.67
CA ALA A 35 -7.61 7.51 -8.00
C ALA A 35 -7.77 6.04 -7.62
N LEU A 36 -7.23 5.11 -8.42
CA LEU A 36 -7.18 3.69 -8.08
C LEU A 36 -6.30 3.46 -6.85
N ASN A 37 -5.08 4.02 -6.83
CA ASN A 37 -4.17 3.92 -5.70
C ASN A 37 -4.78 4.46 -4.41
N ALA A 38 -5.44 5.62 -4.46
CA ALA A 38 -6.11 6.19 -3.29
C ALA A 38 -7.20 5.26 -2.73
N ARG A 39 -8.02 4.66 -3.61
CA ARG A 39 -9.05 3.69 -3.21
C ARG A 39 -8.44 2.42 -2.63
N LEU A 40 -7.38 1.89 -3.24
CA LEU A 40 -6.66 0.71 -2.75
C LEU A 40 -6.09 0.95 -1.34
N VAL A 41 -5.44 2.09 -1.11
CA VAL A 41 -4.93 2.46 0.22
C VAL A 41 -6.03 2.47 1.27
N LEU A 42 -7.21 3.02 0.96
CA LEU A 42 -8.36 3.03 1.89
C LEU A 42 -8.87 1.61 2.18
N VAL A 43 -8.96 0.75 1.18
CA VAL A 43 -9.38 -0.65 1.35
C VAL A 43 -8.39 -1.40 2.26
N LEU A 44 -7.08 -1.25 2.01
CA LEU A 44 -6.05 -1.88 2.84
C LEU A 44 -6.02 -1.30 4.26
N ALA A 45 -6.24 0.00 4.42
CA ALA A 45 -6.33 0.63 5.73
C ALA A 45 -7.49 0.07 6.56
N ASN A 46 -8.64 -0.16 5.93
CA ASN A 46 -9.79 -0.80 6.57
C ASN A 46 -9.50 -2.26 6.95
N HIS A 47 -8.78 -2.99 6.10
CA HIS A 47 -8.39 -4.38 6.39
C HIS A 47 -7.38 -4.46 7.56
N ILE A 48 -6.41 -3.55 7.62
CA ILE A 48 -5.42 -3.47 8.70
C ILE A 48 -6.08 -3.09 10.04
N GLY A 49 -7.01 -2.13 10.04
CA GLY A 49 -7.82 -1.76 11.22
C GLY A 49 -7.05 -1.15 12.41
N ASN A 50 -5.72 -1.10 12.36
CA ASN A 50 -4.86 -0.61 13.44
C ASN A 50 -4.29 0.78 13.15
N ARG A 51 -4.74 1.79 13.90
CA ARG A 51 -4.32 3.20 13.71
C ARG A 51 -2.82 3.42 13.92
N GLU A 52 -2.18 2.69 14.84
CA GLU A 52 -0.75 2.82 15.11
C GLU A 52 0.08 2.30 13.94
N ILE A 53 -0.30 1.15 13.38
CA ILE A 53 0.32 0.60 12.16
C ILE A 53 0.15 1.56 10.98
N LEU A 54 -1.03 2.14 10.81
CA LEU A 54 -1.27 3.12 9.74
C LEU A 54 -0.43 4.39 9.89
N SER A 55 -0.23 4.88 11.12
CA SER A 55 0.70 6.00 11.38
C SER A 55 2.14 5.65 11.04
N GLN A 56 2.59 4.45 11.43
CA GLN A 56 3.93 3.96 11.11
C GLN A 56 4.11 3.84 9.59
N ALA A 57 3.10 3.33 8.87
CA ALA A 57 3.13 3.20 7.42
C ALA A 57 3.24 4.56 6.71
N LEU A 58 2.48 5.56 7.15
CA LEU A 58 2.59 6.93 6.64
C LEU A 58 3.98 7.53 6.88
N ALA A 59 4.55 7.30 8.07
CA ALA A 59 5.90 7.76 8.39
C ALA A 59 6.98 7.06 7.55
N ALA A 60 6.81 5.77 7.25
CA ALA A 60 7.72 5.01 6.39
C ALA A 60 7.61 5.41 4.90
N ALA A 61 6.40 5.73 4.43
CA ALA A 61 6.15 6.14 3.04
C ALA A 61 6.48 7.62 2.77
N ALA A 62 6.49 8.47 3.80
CA ALA A 62 6.95 9.84 3.66
C ALA A 62 8.42 9.84 3.21
N LEU A 63 8.68 10.25 1.97
CA LEU A 63 10.03 10.45 1.44
C LEU A 63 10.83 11.29 2.45
N LYS A 64 11.84 10.69 3.11
CA LYS A 64 12.92 11.48 3.69
C LYS A 64 13.69 12.07 2.52
N GLN A 65 13.53 13.37 2.29
CA GLN A 65 14.56 14.09 1.56
C GLN A 65 15.82 14.04 2.43
N GLU A 66 16.84 13.34 1.96
CA GLU A 66 18.23 13.58 2.39
C GLU A 66 18.71 14.92 1.82
#